data_AF-A0A1X0T767-F1
#
_entry.id   AF-A0A1X0T767-F1
#
_cell.length_a   1.000
_cell.length_b   1.000
_cell.length_c   1.000
_cell.angle_alpha   90.00
_cell.angle_beta   90.00
_cell.angle_gamma   90.00
#
_symmetry.space_group_name_H-M   'P 1'
#
loop_
_entity.id
_entity.type
_entity.pdbx_description
1 polymer ?
#
loop_
_entity_poly.entity_id
_entity_poly.type
_entity_poly.pdbx_seq_one_letter_code
_entity_poly.pdbx_strand_id
1 'polypeptide(L)'
;MMRMVTAANMSDHAEIMDDVWEFRHRHFVERFEWTALRKPDGREIDQFDGENAVHLPLVLDGRVAGYTRLLRTDQPHLLSDVYPELMNGGPWPRGDDIFEWTRCVAEPGVADAQGVSANNMVFAGVAEAFVALGLRGVIVQTHPKLVTRLLETGWDVQPLNIPQLYDGKPLAVIFASATPETVRISHSLFRLEAPVLAIDAHLPHPALPGVTLPATPGRAAANSRTSDTGGARRQGERRANPGRKS
;
A
#
# COMPACT_ATOMS: atom_id res chain seq x y z
N MET A 1 4.73 -3.79 -6.97
CA MET A 1 3.74 -2.84 -7.50
C MET A 1 2.51 -2.83 -6.63
N MET A 2 1.99 -1.64 -6.36
CA MET A 2 0.74 -1.42 -5.65
C MET A 2 -0.41 -1.40 -6.64
N ARG A 3 -1.53 -2.05 -6.35
CA ARG A 3 -2.70 -2.11 -7.24
C ARG A 3 -3.90 -1.44 -6.60
N MET A 4 -4.69 -0.72 -7.38
CA MET A 4 -6.00 -0.24 -6.92
C MET A 4 -7.06 -1.32 -7.15
N VAL A 5 -7.59 -1.84 -6.05
CA VAL A 5 -8.66 -2.85 -6.06
C VAL A 5 -9.89 -2.28 -5.35
N THR A 6 -11.02 -2.28 -6.03
CA THR A 6 -12.34 -1.87 -5.51
C THR A 6 -13.34 -3.00 -5.76
N ALA A 7 -14.58 -2.87 -5.29
CA ALA A 7 -15.60 -3.87 -5.59
C ALA A 7 -15.83 -4.11 -7.09
N ALA A 8 -15.51 -3.13 -7.95
CA ALA A 8 -15.69 -3.23 -9.40
C ALA A 8 -14.70 -4.19 -10.09
N ASN A 9 -13.51 -4.41 -9.52
CA ASN A 9 -12.48 -5.30 -10.08
C ASN A 9 -11.98 -6.36 -9.09
N MET A 10 -12.55 -6.45 -7.88
CA MET A 10 -12.08 -7.39 -6.85
C MET A 10 -12.13 -8.86 -7.29
N SER A 11 -13.10 -9.24 -8.13
CA SER A 11 -13.16 -10.60 -8.71
C SER A 11 -11.93 -10.93 -9.55
N ASP A 12 -11.39 -9.94 -10.27
CA ASP A 12 -10.24 -10.11 -11.16
C ASP A 12 -8.93 -10.19 -10.36
N HIS A 13 -8.95 -9.77 -9.09
CA HIS A 13 -7.83 -9.82 -8.15
C HIS A 13 -8.10 -10.74 -6.96
N ALA A 14 -9.02 -11.70 -7.09
CA ALA A 14 -9.48 -12.53 -5.96
C ALA A 14 -8.34 -13.28 -5.24
N GLU A 15 -7.38 -13.83 -5.99
CA GLU A 15 -6.21 -14.51 -5.42
C GLU A 15 -5.34 -13.55 -4.59
N ILE A 16 -5.06 -12.36 -5.13
CA ILE A 16 -4.28 -11.33 -4.42
C ILE A 16 -5.02 -10.88 -3.15
N MET A 17 -6.34 -10.76 -3.22
CA MET A 17 -7.13 -10.33 -2.07
C MET A 17 -7.22 -11.40 -0.98
N ASP A 18 -7.26 -12.69 -1.32
CA ASP A 18 -7.19 -13.75 -0.32
C ASP A 18 -5.84 -13.71 0.44
N ASP A 19 -4.73 -13.54 -0.29
CA ASP A 19 -3.40 -13.32 0.30
C ASP A 19 -3.37 -12.07 1.20
N VAL A 20 -4.08 -11.01 0.84
CA VAL A 20 -4.19 -9.79 1.65
C VAL A 20 -4.87 -10.07 2.98
N TRP A 21 -5.94 -10.86 3.00
CA TRP A 21 -6.68 -11.16 4.23
C TRP A 21 -5.83 -11.95 5.23
N GLU A 22 -5.03 -12.91 4.74
CA GLU A 22 -4.04 -13.61 5.55
C GLU A 22 -2.89 -12.69 6.00
N PHE A 23 -2.36 -11.87 5.08
CA PHE A 23 -1.32 -10.88 5.37
C PHE A 23 -1.75 -9.93 6.49
N ARG A 24 -2.96 -9.40 6.41
CA ARG A 24 -3.55 -8.55 7.44
C ARG A 24 -3.67 -9.28 8.78
N HIS A 25 -4.09 -10.54 8.79
CA HIS A 25 -4.16 -11.32 10.03
C HIS A 25 -2.79 -11.46 10.70
N ARG A 26 -1.76 -11.84 9.92
CA ARG A 26 -0.39 -11.96 10.44
C ARG A 26 0.14 -10.66 11.04
N HIS A 27 -0.17 -9.50 10.45
CA HIS A 27 0.33 -8.22 10.95
C HIS A 27 -0.54 -7.62 12.06
N PHE A 28 -1.84 -7.49 11.86
CA PHE A 28 -2.72 -6.82 12.82
C PHE A 28 -3.07 -7.70 14.01
N VAL A 29 -3.36 -8.98 13.79
CA VAL A 29 -3.76 -9.90 14.87
C VAL A 29 -2.54 -10.47 15.58
N GLU A 30 -1.62 -11.11 14.84
CA GLU A 30 -0.49 -11.82 15.48
C GLU A 30 0.62 -10.88 15.92
N ARG A 31 1.05 -9.94 15.06
CA ARG A 31 2.19 -9.07 15.35
C ARG A 31 1.84 -7.84 16.20
N PHE A 32 0.70 -7.21 15.95
CA PHE A 32 0.26 -6.04 16.73
C PHE A 32 -0.69 -6.39 17.88
N GLU A 33 -1.03 -7.67 18.03
CA GLU A 33 -1.83 -8.21 19.13
C GLU A 33 -3.25 -7.62 19.20
N TRP A 34 -3.82 -7.21 18.06
CA TRP A 34 -5.21 -6.75 17.98
C TRP A 34 -6.16 -7.95 17.99
N THR A 35 -6.18 -8.66 19.12
CA THR A 35 -6.89 -9.95 19.29
C THR A 35 -8.39 -9.87 19.06
N ALA A 36 -9.00 -8.68 19.24
CA ALA A 36 -10.40 -8.44 18.92
C ALA A 36 -10.75 -8.64 17.42
N LEU A 37 -9.75 -8.59 16.52
CA LEU A 37 -9.93 -8.82 15.09
C LEU A 37 -9.75 -10.30 14.68
N ARG A 38 -9.40 -11.18 15.63
CA ARG A 38 -9.11 -12.59 15.33
C ARG A 38 -10.35 -13.33 14.84
N LYS A 39 -10.21 -14.00 13.69
CA LYS A 39 -11.21 -14.94 13.15
C LYS A 39 -10.63 -16.36 13.04
N PRO A 40 -11.47 -17.41 13.14
CA PRO A 40 -11.01 -18.80 13.11
C PRO A 40 -10.35 -19.24 11.80
N ASP A 41 -10.66 -18.56 10.69
CA ASP A 41 -10.17 -18.89 9.34
C ASP A 41 -8.83 -18.23 9.02
N GLY A 42 -8.19 -17.54 9.97
CA GLY A 42 -6.89 -16.91 9.76
C GLY A 42 -6.93 -15.68 8.85
N ARG A 43 -8.11 -15.14 8.57
CA ARG A 43 -8.30 -13.96 7.70
C ARG A 43 -8.75 -12.75 8.51
N GLU A 44 -8.12 -11.59 8.31
CA GLU A 44 -8.57 -10.33 8.90
C GLU A 44 -9.38 -9.55 7.87
N ILE A 45 -10.70 -9.60 8.04
CA ILE A 45 -11.71 -8.90 7.25
C ILE A 45 -12.66 -8.24 8.27
N ASP A 46 -12.97 -6.97 8.13
CA ASP A 46 -13.94 -6.27 8.99
C ASP A 46 -15.17 -5.82 8.19
N GLN A 47 -16.12 -5.17 8.86
CA GLN A 47 -17.36 -4.71 8.23
C GLN A 47 -17.16 -3.63 7.16
N PHE A 48 -15.96 -3.05 7.05
CA PHE A 48 -15.64 -1.98 6.11
C PHE A 48 -14.95 -2.49 4.85
N ASP A 49 -14.68 -3.80 4.72
CA ASP A 49 -14.09 -4.43 3.53
C ASP A 49 -15.12 -4.72 2.40
N GLY A 50 -16.20 -3.94 2.36
CA GLY A 50 -17.28 -4.07 1.37
C GLY A 50 -17.14 -3.14 0.17
N GLU A 51 -18.27 -2.77 -0.43
CA GLU A 51 -18.36 -1.99 -1.69
C GLU A 51 -17.70 -0.60 -1.62
N ASN A 52 -17.55 -0.05 -0.43
CA ASN A 52 -17.03 1.29 -0.19
C ASN A 52 -15.51 1.36 0.01
N ALA A 53 -14.83 0.21 -0.01
CA ALA A 53 -13.39 0.13 0.21
C ALA A 53 -12.59 0.25 -1.08
N VAL A 54 -11.51 1.01 -1.00
CA VAL A 54 -10.41 0.97 -1.98
C VAL A 54 -9.23 0.29 -1.31
N HIS A 55 -8.93 -0.91 -1.76
CA HIS A 55 -7.81 -1.72 -1.31
C HIS A 55 -6.57 -1.40 -2.15
N LEU A 56 -5.43 -1.25 -1.48
CA LEU A 56 -4.16 -0.96 -2.12
C LEU A 56 -3.08 -1.97 -1.69
N PRO A 57 -3.14 -3.24 -2.15
CA PRO A 57 -2.09 -4.20 -1.92
C PRO A 57 -0.82 -3.86 -2.71
N LEU A 58 0.32 -3.93 -2.05
CA LEU A 58 1.64 -3.93 -2.66
C LEU A 58 2.11 -5.38 -2.85
N VAL A 59 2.29 -5.79 -4.09
CA VAL A 59 2.81 -7.11 -4.46
C VAL A 59 4.24 -6.99 -4.96
N LEU A 60 5.18 -7.72 -4.35
CA LEU A 60 6.58 -7.84 -4.78
C LEU A 60 6.90 -9.33 -4.95
N ASP A 61 7.54 -9.69 -6.05
CA ASP A 61 7.91 -11.08 -6.39
C ASP A 61 6.77 -12.08 -6.21
N GLY A 62 5.56 -11.68 -6.63
CA GLY A 62 4.35 -12.50 -6.56
C GLY A 62 3.75 -12.65 -5.15
N ARG A 63 4.19 -11.88 -4.16
CA ARG A 63 3.69 -11.93 -2.77
C ARG A 63 3.26 -10.57 -2.26
N VAL A 64 2.24 -10.55 -1.40
CA VAL A 64 1.83 -9.33 -0.69
C VAL A 64 2.95 -8.91 0.27
N ALA A 65 3.56 -7.76 -0.01
CA ALA A 65 4.64 -7.15 0.77
C ALA A 65 4.18 -5.90 1.53
N GLY A 66 2.95 -5.44 1.29
CA GLY A 66 2.34 -4.34 2.01
C GLY A 66 0.89 -4.17 1.63
N TYR A 67 0.16 -3.42 2.44
CA TYR A 67 -1.26 -3.19 2.25
C TYR A 67 -1.69 -1.90 2.91
N THR A 68 -2.72 -1.29 2.34
CA THR A 68 -3.52 -0.27 3.00
C THR A 68 -4.91 -0.15 2.36
N ARG A 69 -5.84 0.51 3.05
CA ARG A 69 -7.23 0.67 2.63
C ARG A 69 -7.68 2.12 2.80
N LEU A 70 -8.43 2.62 1.83
CA LEU A 70 -9.16 3.89 1.92
C LEU A 70 -10.65 3.61 2.02
N LEU A 71 -11.35 4.28 2.93
CA LEU A 71 -12.80 4.16 3.14
C LEU A 71 -13.47 5.50 2.89
N ARG A 72 -14.61 5.54 2.22
CA ARG A 72 -15.34 6.79 2.03
C ARG A 72 -15.89 7.34 3.36
N THR A 73 -15.70 8.62 3.64
CA THR A 73 -16.20 9.23 4.89
C THR A 73 -17.69 9.60 4.85
N ASP A 74 -18.30 9.65 3.66
CA ASP A 74 -19.76 9.76 3.51
C ASP A 74 -20.51 8.43 3.74
N GLN A 75 -19.77 7.35 4.06
CA GLN A 75 -20.27 6.04 4.45
C GLN A 75 -19.79 5.67 5.88
N PRO A 76 -20.26 4.56 6.48
CA PRO A 76 -19.69 4.03 7.71
C PRO A 76 -18.18 3.75 7.58
N HIS A 77 -17.39 4.18 8.55
CA HIS A 77 -15.93 4.07 8.59
C HIS A 77 -15.44 3.99 10.06
N LEU A 78 -14.14 3.80 10.29
CA LEU A 78 -13.61 3.54 11.64
C LEU A 78 -13.87 4.72 12.59
N LEU A 79 -13.57 5.95 12.18
CA LEU A 79 -13.81 7.12 13.04
C LEU A 79 -15.28 7.31 13.38
N SER A 80 -16.22 6.97 12.51
CA SER A 80 -17.65 7.11 12.83
C SER A 80 -18.22 5.99 13.68
N ASP A 81 -17.81 4.75 13.43
CA ASP A 81 -18.50 3.57 13.95
C ASP A 81 -17.72 2.80 15.03
N VAL A 82 -16.39 2.95 15.05
CA VAL A 82 -15.52 2.22 15.98
C VAL A 82 -14.88 3.13 17.01
N TYR A 83 -14.43 4.32 16.60
CA TYR A 83 -13.67 5.25 17.45
C TYR A 83 -14.21 6.70 17.48
N PRO A 84 -15.53 6.94 17.49
CA PRO A 84 -16.06 8.31 17.48
C PRO A 84 -15.66 9.13 18.72
N GLU A 85 -15.37 8.45 19.84
CA GLU A 85 -14.88 9.06 21.06
C GLU A 85 -13.55 9.81 20.86
N LEU A 86 -12.76 9.45 19.84
CA LEU A 86 -11.49 10.12 19.58
C LEU A 86 -11.65 11.60 19.22
N MET A 87 -12.85 12.01 18.81
CA MET A 87 -13.17 13.39 18.48
C MET A 87 -13.76 14.19 19.65
N ASN A 88 -13.99 13.57 20.82
CA ASN A 88 -14.59 14.23 21.99
C ASN A 88 -15.91 14.97 21.68
N GLY A 89 -16.73 14.41 20.80
CA GLY A 89 -17.97 15.02 20.33
C GLY A 89 -17.81 16.15 19.28
N GLY A 90 -16.57 16.48 18.90
CA GLY A 90 -16.28 17.42 17.82
C GLY A 90 -16.59 16.86 16.44
N PRO A 91 -16.93 17.71 15.46
CA PRO A 91 -17.13 17.28 14.08
C PRO A 91 -15.79 16.97 13.40
N TRP A 92 -15.83 16.16 12.34
CA TRP A 92 -14.72 15.97 11.41
C TRP A 92 -15.20 16.10 9.96
N PRO A 93 -14.30 16.41 9.01
CA PRO A 93 -14.64 16.50 7.59
C PRO A 93 -15.19 15.18 7.04
N ARG A 94 -16.30 15.26 6.29
CA ARG A 94 -16.93 14.13 5.59
C ARG A 94 -17.31 14.54 4.17
N GLY A 95 -17.25 13.62 3.22
CA GLY A 95 -17.60 13.87 1.82
C GLY A 95 -17.30 12.67 0.91
N ASP A 96 -17.77 12.76 -0.32
CA ASP A 96 -17.46 11.81 -1.40
C ASP A 96 -16.02 11.95 -1.91
N ASP A 97 -15.38 13.09 -1.63
CA ASP A 97 -13.99 13.44 -1.93
C ASP A 97 -13.06 13.39 -0.70
N ILE A 98 -13.55 12.89 0.44
CA ILE A 98 -12.75 12.67 1.67
C ILE A 98 -12.83 11.19 2.06
N PHE A 99 -11.65 10.58 2.24
CA PHE A 99 -11.55 9.18 2.64
C PHE A 99 -10.90 9.03 4.02
N GLU A 100 -11.07 7.90 4.68
CA GLU A 100 -10.31 7.50 5.85
C GLU A 100 -9.22 6.52 5.43
N TRP A 101 -7.98 6.81 5.81
CA TRP A 101 -6.83 5.96 5.53
C TRP A 101 -6.59 4.98 6.68
N THR A 102 -6.77 3.69 6.40
CA THR A 102 -6.74 2.61 7.39
C THR A 102 -5.78 1.48 7.00
N ARG A 103 -5.46 0.62 7.99
CA ARG A 103 -4.73 -0.65 7.79
C ARG A 103 -3.41 -0.50 7.01
N CYS A 104 -2.66 0.57 7.26
CA CYS A 104 -1.38 0.81 6.58
C CYS A 104 -0.24 -0.01 7.22
N VAL A 105 0.26 -1.02 6.50
CA VAL A 105 1.37 -1.85 6.97
C VAL A 105 2.19 -2.39 5.79
N ALA A 106 3.48 -2.64 6.03
CA ALA A 106 4.40 -3.25 5.07
C ALA A 106 5.32 -4.24 5.76
N GLU A 107 5.81 -5.23 4.99
CA GLU A 107 6.72 -6.26 5.46
C GLU A 107 8.10 -5.63 5.78
N PRO A 108 8.59 -5.73 7.02
CA PRO A 108 9.89 -5.17 7.40
C PRO A 108 11.03 -5.83 6.64
N GLY A 109 11.99 -5.03 6.17
CA GLY A 109 13.19 -5.55 5.49
C GLY A 109 12.94 -6.03 4.05
N VAL A 110 11.71 -6.01 3.56
CA VAL A 110 11.39 -6.28 2.16
C VAL A 110 11.55 -5.01 1.34
N ALA A 111 12.19 -5.14 0.18
CA ALA A 111 12.41 -4.07 -0.79
C ALA A 111 12.20 -4.59 -2.21
N ASP A 112 11.96 -3.70 -3.16
CA ASP A 112 11.91 -4.06 -4.57
C ASP A 112 13.31 -4.31 -5.16
N ALA A 113 13.37 -4.66 -6.44
CA ALA A 113 14.61 -4.93 -7.17
C ALA A 113 15.56 -3.71 -7.24
N GLN A 114 15.08 -2.49 -6.94
CA GLN A 114 15.88 -1.27 -6.88
C GLN A 114 16.29 -0.91 -5.45
N GLY A 115 15.93 -1.72 -4.47
CA GLY A 115 16.25 -1.51 -3.05
C GLY A 115 15.31 -0.53 -2.36
N VAL A 116 14.18 -0.15 -2.97
CA VAL A 116 13.19 0.71 -2.32
C VAL A 116 12.35 -0.14 -1.38
N SER A 117 12.35 0.22 -0.10
CA SER A 117 11.61 -0.54 0.92
C SER A 117 10.10 -0.59 0.61
N ALA A 118 9.47 -1.73 0.89
CA ALA A 118 8.03 -1.92 0.73
C ALA A 118 7.23 -0.83 1.47
N ASN A 119 7.73 -0.40 2.63
CA ASN A 119 7.14 0.65 3.42
C ASN A 119 7.16 2.02 2.72
N ASN A 120 8.27 2.42 2.09
CA ASN A 120 8.33 3.63 1.28
C ASN A 120 7.39 3.55 0.06
N MET A 121 7.32 2.39 -0.58
CA MET A 121 6.41 2.16 -1.71
C MET A 121 4.95 2.31 -1.29
N VAL A 122 4.54 1.74 -0.15
CA VAL A 122 3.16 1.92 0.37
C VAL A 122 2.86 3.40 0.60
N PHE A 123 3.75 4.15 1.24
CA PHE A 123 3.54 5.59 1.49
C PHE A 123 3.41 6.39 0.19
N ALA A 124 4.31 6.18 -0.78
CA ALA A 124 4.23 6.85 -2.07
C ALA A 124 2.97 6.47 -2.86
N GLY A 125 2.60 5.19 -2.84
CA GLY A 125 1.43 4.68 -3.54
C GLY A 125 0.10 5.22 -2.99
N VAL A 126 0.03 5.53 -1.69
CA VAL A 126 -1.14 6.25 -1.15
C VAL A 126 -1.20 7.69 -1.66
N ALA A 127 -0.07 8.40 -1.76
CA ALA A 127 -0.06 9.74 -2.35
C ALA A 127 -0.46 9.73 -3.83
N GLU A 128 0.01 8.73 -4.60
CA GLU A 128 -0.42 8.51 -5.98
C GLU A 128 -1.92 8.21 -6.07
N ALA A 129 -2.44 7.34 -5.21
CA ALA A 129 -3.86 6.99 -5.19
C ALA A 129 -4.73 8.18 -4.81
N PHE A 130 -4.29 8.99 -3.84
CA PHE A 130 -4.96 10.22 -3.43
C PHE A 130 -5.15 11.17 -4.63
N VAL A 131 -4.08 11.41 -5.39
CA VAL A 131 -4.12 12.30 -6.57
C VAL A 131 -4.95 11.69 -7.69
N ALA A 132 -4.83 10.39 -7.95
CA ALA A 132 -5.58 9.70 -9.00
C ALA A 132 -7.10 9.70 -8.74
N LEU A 133 -7.50 9.58 -7.47
CA LEU A 133 -8.89 9.65 -7.01
C LEU A 133 -9.41 11.09 -6.89
N GLY A 134 -8.57 12.11 -7.13
CA GLY A 134 -8.96 13.52 -7.01
C GLY A 134 -9.46 13.90 -5.61
N LEU A 135 -8.91 13.29 -4.56
CA LEU A 135 -9.38 13.52 -3.19
C LEU A 135 -9.01 14.93 -2.71
N ARG A 136 -9.88 15.50 -1.88
CA ARG A 136 -9.60 16.74 -1.15
C ARG A 136 -8.88 16.47 0.17
N GLY A 137 -9.06 15.29 0.76
CA GLY A 137 -8.37 14.93 1.98
C GLY A 137 -8.56 13.49 2.42
N VAL A 138 -7.71 13.09 3.35
CA VAL A 138 -7.87 11.86 4.11
C VAL A 138 -7.90 12.15 5.60
N ILE A 139 -8.75 11.44 6.34
CA ILE A 139 -8.69 11.37 7.80
C ILE A 139 -7.87 10.15 8.22
N VAL A 140 -7.08 10.28 9.29
CA VAL A 140 -6.20 9.20 9.76
C VAL A 140 -6.15 9.20 11.28
N GLN A 141 -6.34 8.02 11.90
CA GLN A 141 -5.98 7.79 13.31
C GLN A 141 -4.64 7.08 13.32
N THR A 142 -3.60 7.75 13.84
CA THR A 142 -2.23 7.25 13.68
C THR A 142 -1.33 7.61 14.84
N HIS A 143 -0.22 6.88 14.97
CA HIS A 143 0.81 7.22 15.95
C HIS A 143 1.50 8.54 15.54
N PRO A 144 1.77 9.49 16.46
CA PRO A 144 2.37 10.79 16.14
C PRO A 144 3.65 10.74 15.29
N LYS A 145 4.47 9.68 15.42
CA LYS A 145 5.63 9.45 14.54
C LYS A 145 5.29 9.41 13.04
N LEU A 146 4.11 8.89 12.67
CA LEU A 146 3.68 8.87 11.27
C LEU A 146 3.23 10.25 10.78
N VAL A 147 2.77 11.13 11.67
CA VAL A 147 2.49 12.54 11.34
C VAL A 147 3.77 13.24 10.85
N THR A 148 4.88 13.06 11.58
CA THR A 148 6.19 13.60 11.18
C THR A 148 6.59 13.10 9.80
N ARG A 149 6.40 11.81 9.54
CA ARG A 149 6.73 11.23 8.23
C ARG A 149 5.89 11.82 7.10
N LEU A 150 4.58 12.03 7.31
CA LEU A 150 3.72 12.66 6.31
C LEU A 150 4.23 14.05 5.95
N LEU A 151 4.57 14.86 6.96
CA LEU A 151 5.15 16.19 6.78
C LEU A 151 6.47 16.13 5.99
N GLU A 152 7.38 15.20 6.32
CA GLU A 152 8.65 14.99 5.60
C GLU A 152 8.43 14.65 4.12
N THR A 153 7.36 13.92 3.81
CA THR A 153 6.99 13.55 2.43
C THR A 153 6.16 14.60 1.70
N GLY A 154 5.98 15.79 2.28
CA GLY A 154 5.31 16.92 1.65
C GLY A 154 3.78 16.88 1.69
N TRP A 155 3.19 16.13 2.61
CA TRP A 155 1.75 16.22 2.89
C TRP A 155 1.46 17.47 3.72
N ASP A 156 0.33 18.11 3.45
CA ASP A 156 -0.25 19.08 4.37
C ASP A 156 -1.06 18.33 5.43
N VAL A 157 -0.78 18.56 6.71
CA VAL A 157 -1.35 17.80 7.82
C VAL A 157 -1.88 18.74 8.90
N GLN A 158 -3.15 18.56 9.24
CA GLN A 158 -3.86 19.32 10.25
C GLN A 158 -4.36 18.37 11.35
N PRO A 159 -4.04 18.60 12.63
CA PRO A 159 -4.65 17.84 13.72
C PRO A 159 -6.14 18.15 13.78
N LEU A 160 -6.98 17.11 13.84
CA LEU A 160 -8.43 17.24 14.04
C LEU A 160 -8.81 17.30 15.51
N ASN A 161 -7.97 16.73 16.37
CA ASN A 161 -8.10 16.81 17.82
C ASN A 161 -6.71 16.76 18.49
N ILE A 162 -6.65 17.07 19.78
CA ILE A 162 -5.41 16.92 20.56
C ILE A 162 -4.98 15.45 20.60
N PRO A 163 -3.67 15.15 20.45
CA PRO A 163 -3.19 13.78 20.64
C PRO A 163 -3.53 13.27 22.03
N GLN A 164 -3.89 11.99 22.11
CA GLN A 164 -4.31 11.33 23.34
C GLN A 164 -3.73 9.93 23.45
N LEU A 165 -3.87 9.32 24.62
CA LEU A 165 -3.54 7.92 24.80
C LEU A 165 -4.77 7.07 24.48
N TYR A 166 -4.59 6.09 23.61
CA TYR A 166 -5.59 5.05 23.32
C TYR A 166 -4.94 3.69 23.62
N ASP A 167 -5.52 2.94 24.55
CA ASP A 167 -4.94 1.69 25.07
C ASP A 167 -3.45 1.86 25.49
N GLY A 168 -3.17 2.95 26.22
CA GLY A 168 -1.82 3.31 26.68
C GLY A 168 -0.83 3.78 25.60
N LYS A 169 -1.24 3.83 24.32
CA LYS A 169 -0.38 4.22 23.19
C LYS A 169 -0.75 5.63 22.68
N PRO A 170 0.23 6.48 22.31
CA PRO A 170 -0.04 7.77 21.72
C PRO A 170 -0.75 7.65 20.37
N LEU A 171 -1.83 8.41 20.20
CA LEU A 171 -2.64 8.45 18.99
C LEU A 171 -3.00 9.92 18.68
N ALA A 172 -2.89 10.27 17.41
CA ALA A 172 -3.35 11.53 16.84
C ALA A 172 -4.42 11.25 15.79
N VAL A 173 -5.45 12.09 15.75
CA VAL A 173 -6.43 12.12 14.65
C VAL A 173 -6.11 13.33 13.79
N ILE A 174 -5.85 13.09 12.51
CA ILE A 174 -5.42 14.13 11.56
C ILE A 174 -6.31 14.13 10.32
N PHE A 175 -6.38 15.30 9.70
CA PHE A 175 -6.76 15.49 8.31
C PHE A 175 -5.48 15.76 7.53
N ALA A 176 -5.28 15.07 6.43
CA ALA A 176 -4.11 15.25 5.58
C ALA A 176 -4.54 15.39 4.12
N SER A 177 -3.82 16.21 3.36
CA SER A 177 -4.00 16.36 1.93
C SER A 177 -2.66 16.22 1.20
N ALA A 178 -2.74 15.67 -0.01
CA ALA A 178 -1.60 15.53 -0.92
C ALA A 178 -1.87 16.26 -2.22
N THR A 179 -0.80 16.64 -2.90
CA THR A 179 -0.83 17.22 -4.24
C THR A 179 0.10 16.45 -5.17
N PRO A 180 0.10 16.70 -6.49
CA PRO A 180 1.14 16.17 -7.36
C PRO A 180 2.57 16.48 -6.89
N GLU A 181 2.76 17.59 -6.17
CA GLU A 181 4.06 17.93 -5.58
C GLU A 181 4.43 17.01 -4.41
N THR A 182 3.45 16.61 -3.58
CA THR A 182 3.64 15.58 -2.53
C THR A 182 4.12 14.26 -3.13
N VAL A 183 3.56 13.85 -4.27
CA VAL A 183 4.00 12.65 -5.01
C VAL A 183 5.44 12.83 -5.48
N ARG A 184 5.78 13.98 -6.08
CA ARG A 184 7.14 14.28 -6.55
C ARG A 184 8.18 14.28 -5.41
N ILE A 185 7.84 14.87 -4.26
CA ILE A 185 8.69 14.86 -3.06
C ILE A 185 8.89 13.44 -2.56
N SER A 186 7.80 12.67 -2.43
CA SER A 186 7.84 11.27 -2.01
C SER A 186 8.72 10.42 -2.93
N HIS A 187 8.58 10.59 -4.25
CA HIS A 187 9.39 9.88 -5.25
C HIS A 187 10.87 10.20 -5.10
N SER A 188 11.20 11.49 -4.97
CA SER A 188 12.58 11.94 -4.79
C SER A 188 13.21 11.38 -3.51
N LEU A 189 12.51 11.50 -2.37
CA LEU A 189 13.00 11.03 -1.07
C LEU A 189 13.21 9.52 -1.03
N PHE A 190 12.32 8.77 -1.68
CA PHE A 190 12.35 7.31 -1.68
C PHE A 190 13.11 6.70 -2.86
N ARG A 191 13.67 7.54 -3.75
CA ARG A 191 14.39 7.13 -4.97
C ARG A 191 13.52 6.25 -5.88
N LEU A 192 12.25 6.62 -6.00
CA LEU A 192 11.32 6.01 -6.95
C LEU A 192 11.50 6.67 -8.31
N GLU A 193 11.82 5.88 -9.33
CA GLU A 193 12.00 6.36 -10.71
C GLU A 193 10.71 6.32 -11.52
N ALA A 194 9.66 5.68 -10.99
CA ALA A 194 8.37 5.50 -11.65
C ALA A 194 7.25 5.37 -10.61
N PRO A 195 5.99 5.64 -10.99
CA PRO A 195 4.83 5.35 -10.15
C PRO A 195 4.82 3.90 -9.65
N VAL A 196 4.38 3.73 -8.40
CA VAL A 196 4.24 2.40 -7.79
C VAL A 196 2.81 1.87 -7.88
N LEU A 197 1.83 2.74 -8.09
CA LEU A 197 0.41 2.44 -8.25
C LEU A 197 0.08 2.04 -9.70
N ALA A 198 -0.64 0.93 -9.83
CA ALA A 198 -1.32 0.51 -11.05
C ALA A 198 -2.82 0.62 -10.86
N ILE A 199 -3.48 1.15 -11.88
CA ILE A 199 -4.94 1.29 -11.97
C ILE A 199 -5.38 0.58 -13.24
N ASP A 200 -6.29 -0.39 -13.10
CA ASP A 200 -6.80 -1.15 -14.22
C ASP A 200 -7.55 -0.26 -15.22
N ALA A 201 -7.53 -0.65 -16.49
CA ALA A 201 -8.26 0.05 -17.52
C ALA A 201 -9.77 0.04 -17.23
N HIS A 202 -10.41 1.18 -17.45
CA HIS A 202 -11.86 1.37 -17.25
C HIS A 202 -12.35 1.16 -15.80
N LEU A 203 -11.46 1.16 -14.80
CA LEU A 203 -11.88 1.08 -13.40
C LEU A 203 -12.81 2.25 -13.06
N PRO A 204 -14.07 2.01 -12.64
CA PRO A 204 -14.97 3.07 -12.23
C PRO A 204 -14.43 3.83 -11.03
N HIS A 205 -14.67 5.14 -10.99
CA HIS A 205 -14.33 5.96 -9.84
C HIS A 205 -15.22 5.53 -8.64
N PRO A 206 -14.64 5.20 -7.47
CA PRO A 206 -15.39 4.62 -6.35
C PRO A 206 -16.42 5.58 -5.72
N ALA A 207 -16.29 6.88 -5.98
CA ALA A 207 -17.19 7.91 -5.47
C ALA A 207 -17.97 8.70 -6.53
N LEU A 208 -17.59 8.61 -7.82
CA LEU A 208 -18.14 9.47 -8.88
C LEU A 208 -18.80 8.63 -9.97
N PRO A 209 -20.14 8.51 -9.98
CA PRO A 209 -20.85 7.69 -10.96
C PRO A 209 -20.54 8.10 -12.40
N GLY A 210 -20.27 7.13 -13.27
CA GLY A 210 -19.98 7.35 -14.69
C GLY A 210 -18.59 7.92 -14.99
N VAL A 211 -17.77 8.21 -13.98
CA VAL A 211 -16.37 8.60 -14.15
C VAL A 211 -15.49 7.35 -14.07
N THR A 212 -14.48 7.26 -14.93
CA THR A 212 -13.47 6.20 -14.87
C THR A 212 -12.12 6.79 -14.51
N LEU A 213 -11.31 6.02 -13.79
CA LEU A 213 -9.98 6.44 -13.39
C LEU A 213 -9.01 6.34 -14.58
N PRO A 214 -8.01 7.24 -14.66
CA PRO A 214 -6.98 7.14 -15.68
C PRO A 214 -6.15 5.87 -15.44
N ALA A 215 -6.14 4.98 -16.42
CA ALA A 215 -5.36 3.75 -16.36
C ALA A 215 -3.88 4.09 -16.19
N THR A 216 -3.21 3.40 -15.26
CA THR A 216 -1.78 3.56 -15.04
C THR A 216 -1.12 2.21 -15.30
N PRO A 217 -0.23 2.08 -16.31
CA PRO A 217 0.33 0.80 -16.68
C PRO A 217 1.14 0.24 -15.52
N GLY A 218 1.00 -1.06 -15.28
CA GLY A 218 1.88 -1.71 -14.34
C GLY A 218 3.33 -1.67 -14.83
N ARG A 219 4.32 -1.55 -13.93
CA ARG A 219 5.74 -1.65 -14.29
C ARG A 219 5.90 -2.97 -15.02
N ALA A 220 6.23 -2.92 -16.31
CA ALA A 220 6.71 -4.10 -17.00
C ALA A 220 7.88 -4.63 -16.19
N ALA A 221 7.83 -5.89 -15.77
CA ALA A 221 9.01 -6.56 -15.26
C ALA A 221 10.10 -6.35 -16.32
N ALA A 222 11.21 -5.72 -15.93
CA ALA A 222 12.38 -5.63 -16.78
C ALA A 222 12.85 -7.07 -17.02
N ASN A 223 12.39 -7.67 -18.11
CA ASN A 223 12.77 -9.03 -18.47
C ASN A 223 14.29 -9.11 -18.60
N SER A 224 14.82 -10.12 -17.93
CA SER A 224 16.18 -10.62 -17.91
C SER A 224 16.97 -10.32 -19.19
N ARG A 225 18.16 -9.72 -19.01
CA ARG A 225 19.19 -9.68 -20.05
C ARG A 225 19.44 -11.10 -20.55
N THR A 226 19.25 -11.30 -21.84
CA THR A 226 19.76 -12.45 -22.58
C THR A 226 21.29 -12.42 -22.53
N SER A 227 21.87 -13.18 -21.61
CA SER A 227 23.25 -13.62 -21.71
C SER A 227 23.25 -14.95 -22.47
N ASP A 228 23.33 -14.88 -23.80
CA ASP A 228 23.93 -15.99 -24.55
C ASP A 228 24.68 -15.46 -25.77
N THR A 229 25.87 -14.94 -25.49
CA THR A 229 26.95 -14.76 -26.47
C THR A 229 28.19 -15.39 -25.86
N GLY A 230 28.55 -16.61 -26.27
CA GLY A 230 29.61 -17.32 -25.58
C GLY A 230 30.18 -18.59 -26.22
N GLY A 231 30.47 -18.57 -27.53
CA GLY A 231 31.69 -19.21 -28.03
C GLY A 231 31.65 -20.70 -28.37
N ALA A 232 31.37 -20.98 -29.65
CA ALA A 232 31.90 -22.16 -30.31
C ALA A 232 33.44 -22.05 -30.42
N ARG A 233 34.19 -23.04 -29.91
CA ARG A 233 35.50 -23.45 -30.48
C ARG A 233 36.00 -24.81 -29.95
N ARG A 234 36.03 -25.75 -30.90
CA ARG A 234 37.06 -26.78 -31.19
C ARG A 234 37.26 -27.96 -30.24
N GLN A 235 36.78 -29.11 -30.73
CA GLN A 235 37.35 -30.44 -30.51
C GLN A 235 38.84 -30.47 -30.90
N GLY A 236 39.65 -31.09 -30.05
CA GLY A 236 41.02 -31.51 -30.34
C GLY A 236 41.26 -32.84 -29.64
N GLU A 237 41.41 -33.91 -30.43
CA GLU A 237 41.63 -35.28 -30.00
C GLU A 237 43.04 -35.53 -29.44
N ARG A 238 43.08 -36.43 -28.44
CA ARG A 238 44.08 -37.51 -28.18
C ARG A 238 45.57 -37.14 -28.03
N ARG A 239 46.14 -37.46 -26.85
CA ARG A 239 46.91 -38.71 -26.62
C ARG A 239 47.40 -38.80 -25.16
N ALA A 240 47.19 -39.97 -24.57
CA ALA A 240 47.85 -40.43 -23.34
C ALA A 240 49.30 -40.82 -23.62
N ASN A 241 50.22 -40.60 -22.67
CA ASN A 241 50.97 -41.62 -21.89
C ASN A 241 52.02 -40.91 -20.96
N PRO A 242 52.78 -41.59 -20.07
CA PRO A 242 52.68 -41.35 -18.63
C PRO A 242 54.03 -41.05 -17.93
N GLY A 243 53.94 -40.66 -16.66
CA GLY A 243 55.00 -40.86 -15.67
C GLY A 243 55.96 -39.68 -15.45
N ARG A 244 56.05 -39.20 -14.20
CA ARG A 244 57.11 -39.59 -13.26
C ARG A 244 56.84 -38.99 -11.87
N LYS A 245 57.30 -39.75 -10.87
CA LYS A 245 57.26 -39.51 -9.43
C LYS A 245 57.97 -38.21 -9.03
N SER A 246 57.48 -37.54 -8.00
CA SER A 246 58.13 -37.25 -6.69
C SER A 246 57.12 -36.55 -5.79
#